data_AF-A0A059LB94-F1
#
_entry.id   AF-A0A059LB94-F1
#
_cell.length_a   1.000
_cell.length_b   1.000
_cell.length_c   1.000
_cell.angle_alpha   90.00
_cell.angle_beta   90.00
_cell.angle_gamma   90.00
#
_symmetry.space_group_name_H-M   'P 1'
#
loop_
_entity.id
_entity.type
_entity.pdbx_description
1 polymer ?
#
loop_
_entity_poly.entity_id
_entity_poly.type
_entity_poly.pdbx_seq_one_letter_code
_entity_poly.pdbx_strand_id
1 'polypeptide(L)'
;MLTKLAVRAAPSVLWCYKKDLYLSSHRKKRIRQTQKLAERGLLEETSKDPFALFVSSANIRYCYYSETHRVLGNTYGMLVLQDFEALTPNILARTIETVEGGGLVVLLLSSMASLTQLYGLSMDVHARLRTEAHAQVVPRFNERMVLSLAASPCVLLTDDELNILPTSSHAR
;
A
#
# COMPACT_ATOMS: atom_id res chain seq x y z
N MET A 1 11.28 -11.23 -3.18
CA MET A 1 12.37 -10.81 -4.10
C MET A 1 13.38 -9.91 -3.40
N LEU A 2 12.96 -8.86 -2.69
CA LEU A 2 13.85 -8.01 -1.86
C LEU A 2 14.76 -8.78 -0.90
N THR A 3 14.22 -9.75 -0.16
CA THR A 3 14.98 -10.61 0.76
C THR A 3 16.01 -11.51 0.10
N LYS A 4 15.92 -11.73 -1.23
CA LYS A 4 16.92 -12.49 -2.00
C LYS A 4 18.00 -11.59 -2.61
N LEU A 5 17.72 -10.28 -2.73
CA LEU A 5 18.63 -9.29 -3.32
C LEU A 5 19.47 -8.57 -2.26
N ALA A 6 18.92 -8.37 -1.06
CA ALA A 6 19.63 -7.74 0.04
C ALA A 6 20.54 -8.74 0.78
N VAL A 7 21.80 -8.36 0.96
CA VAL A 7 22.80 -9.09 1.79
C VAL A 7 22.51 -8.90 3.31
N ARG A 8 21.63 -7.96 3.67
CA ARG A 8 21.26 -7.60 5.05
C ARG A 8 20.00 -8.32 5.54
N ALA A 9 19.78 -8.23 6.85
CA ALA A 9 18.62 -8.78 7.56
C ALA A 9 17.27 -8.37 6.90
N ALA A 10 16.25 -9.21 7.09
CA ALA A 10 14.93 -8.99 6.51
C ALA A 10 14.41 -7.57 6.80
N PRO A 11 13.95 -6.82 5.77
CA PRO A 11 13.55 -5.44 5.93
C PRO A 11 12.35 -5.32 6.86
N SER A 12 12.36 -4.30 7.73
CA SER A 12 11.19 -3.91 8.50
C SER A 12 10.13 -3.31 7.56
N VAL A 13 8.87 -3.69 7.76
CA VAL A 13 7.76 -3.27 6.89
C VAL A 13 6.85 -2.33 7.64
N LEU A 14 6.61 -1.14 7.10
CA LEU A 14 5.57 -0.22 7.55
C LEU A 14 4.31 -0.45 6.72
N TRP A 15 3.22 -0.87 7.36
CA TRP A 15 1.93 -1.07 6.70
C TRP A 15 0.94 -0.02 7.17
N CYS A 16 0.53 0.84 6.24
CA CYS A 16 -0.39 1.94 6.48
C CYS A 16 -1.77 1.67 5.86
N TYR A 17 -2.83 1.85 6.66
CA TYR A 17 -4.21 1.55 6.28
C TYR A 17 -5.20 2.51 6.96
N LYS A 18 -6.41 2.64 6.40
CA LYS A 18 -7.49 3.50 6.92
C LYS A 18 -8.37 2.77 7.93
N LYS A 19 -8.94 1.62 7.56
CA LYS A 19 -9.93 0.91 8.40
C LYS A 19 -9.75 -0.60 8.38
N ASP A 20 -9.72 -1.23 7.21
CA ASP A 20 -9.84 -2.69 7.11
C ASP A 20 -8.54 -3.37 6.66
N LEU A 21 -8.14 -4.39 7.41
CA LEU A 21 -7.09 -5.33 7.02
C LEU A 21 -7.75 -6.69 6.79
N TYR A 22 -7.36 -7.38 5.71
CA TYR A 22 -7.78 -8.76 5.43
C TYR A 22 -7.44 -9.72 6.59
N LEU A 23 -6.29 -9.50 7.23
CA LEU A 23 -5.86 -10.22 8.44
C LEU A 23 -5.70 -9.24 9.61
N SER A 24 -6.08 -9.66 10.82
CA SER A 24 -5.91 -8.83 12.00
C SER A 24 -4.42 -8.44 12.19
N SER A 25 -4.18 -7.17 12.51
CA SER A 25 -2.87 -6.65 12.89
C SER A 25 -2.32 -7.28 14.18
N HIS A 26 -3.20 -7.81 15.04
CA HIS A 26 -2.81 -8.40 16.32
C HIS A 26 -2.45 -9.89 16.17
N ARG A 27 -1.17 -10.24 16.37
CA ARG A 27 -0.62 -11.59 16.18
C ARG A 27 -1.43 -12.70 16.85
N LYS A 28 -1.83 -12.53 18.11
CA LYS A 28 -2.65 -13.52 18.84
C LYS A 28 -4.05 -13.70 18.25
N LYS A 29 -4.66 -12.62 17.75
CA LYS A 29 -6.01 -12.66 17.14
C LYS A 29 -5.95 -13.34 15.78
N ARG A 30 -4.88 -13.08 15.02
CA ARG A 30 -4.58 -13.74 13.74
C ARG A 30 -4.42 -15.25 13.90
N ILE A 31 -3.57 -15.71 14.82
CA ILE A 31 -3.37 -17.15 15.07
C ILE A 31 -4.72 -17.83 15.39
N ARG A 32 -5.56 -17.20 16.22
CA ARG A 32 -6.90 -17.72 16.52
C ARG A 32 -7.84 -17.72 15.31
N GLN A 33 -7.78 -16.70 14.45
CA GLN A 33 -8.58 -16.66 13.21
C GLN A 33 -8.14 -17.78 12.25
N THR A 34 -6.83 -17.97 12.06
CA THR A 34 -6.28 -19.04 11.22
C THR A 34 -6.60 -20.43 11.78
N GLN A 35 -6.47 -20.64 13.09
CA GLN A 35 -6.86 -21.89 13.75
C GLN A 35 -8.35 -22.19 13.56
N LYS A 36 -9.23 -21.21 13.76
CA LYS A 36 -10.68 -21.37 13.53
C LYS A 36 -11.03 -21.69 12.07
N LEU A 37 -10.29 -21.13 11.12
CA LEU A 37 -10.47 -21.45 9.69
C LEU A 37 -9.98 -22.88 9.38
N ALA A 38 -8.94 -23.34 10.08
CA ALA A 38 -8.37 -24.69 9.90
C ALA A 38 -9.29 -25.75 10.50
N GLU A 39 -9.81 -25.48 11.70
CA GLU A 39 -10.81 -26.32 12.38
C GLU A 39 -12.10 -26.50 11.56
N ARG A 40 -12.44 -25.52 10.69
CA ARG A 40 -13.60 -25.59 9.80
C ARG A 40 -13.34 -26.37 8.51
N GLY A 41 -12.13 -26.89 8.30
CA GLY A 41 -11.75 -27.60 7.07
C GLY A 41 -11.74 -26.71 5.82
N LEU A 42 -11.77 -25.38 5.98
CA LEU A 42 -11.77 -24.39 4.90
C LEU A 42 -10.35 -23.93 4.51
N LEU A 43 -9.32 -24.47 5.18
CA LEU A 43 -7.93 -24.26 4.82
C LEU A 43 -7.44 -25.52 4.09
N GLU A 44 -7.25 -25.43 2.77
CA GLU A 44 -6.52 -26.45 2.02
C GLU A 44 -5.09 -26.56 2.56
N GLU A 45 -4.67 -27.75 2.97
CA GLU A 45 -3.34 -28.02 3.54
C GLU A 45 -2.18 -27.77 2.56
N THR A 46 -2.46 -27.59 1.26
CA THR A 46 -1.45 -27.64 0.20
C THR A 46 -0.90 -26.27 -0.21
N SER A 47 -1.55 -25.16 0.17
CA SER A 47 -0.96 -23.84 -0.04
C SER A 47 -1.08 -22.99 1.22
N LYS A 48 0.01 -22.91 1.98
CA LYS A 48 0.18 -21.77 2.90
C LYS A 48 0.18 -20.54 2.01
N ASP A 49 -0.96 -19.86 1.95
CA ASP A 49 -1.12 -18.59 1.26
C ASP A 49 0.17 -17.74 1.45
N PRO A 50 0.91 -17.44 0.37
CA PRO A 50 2.16 -16.70 0.44
C PRO A 50 2.01 -15.39 1.21
N PHE A 51 0.82 -14.78 1.16
CA PHE A 51 0.50 -13.59 1.92
C PHE A 51 0.44 -13.87 3.43
N ALA A 52 -0.27 -14.91 3.85
CA ALA A 52 -0.30 -15.33 5.27
C ALA A 52 1.10 -15.67 5.81
N LEU A 53 1.94 -16.32 4.99
CA LEU A 53 3.34 -16.61 5.34
C LEU A 53 4.13 -15.31 5.52
N PHE A 54 4.05 -14.38 4.55
CA PHE A 54 4.71 -13.07 4.62
C PHE A 54 4.30 -12.31 5.88
N VAL A 55 3.00 -12.24 6.14
CA VAL A 55 2.42 -11.52 7.28
C VAL A 55 2.83 -12.15 8.62
N SER A 56 3.14 -13.45 8.65
CA SER A 56 3.62 -14.15 9.84
C SER A 56 5.15 -14.07 10.04
N SER A 57 5.93 -14.04 8.96
CA SER A 57 7.40 -14.05 9.02
C SER A 57 8.01 -12.66 9.08
N ALA A 58 7.38 -11.67 8.44
CA ALA A 58 7.90 -10.31 8.35
C ALA A 58 7.65 -9.53 9.65
N ASN A 59 8.59 -8.65 9.98
CA ASN A 59 8.41 -7.68 11.06
C ASN A 59 7.61 -6.48 10.53
N ILE A 60 6.28 -6.56 10.66
CA ILE A 60 5.34 -5.55 10.17
C ILE A 60 4.88 -4.65 11.30
N ARG A 61 5.12 -3.34 11.15
CA ARG A 61 4.50 -2.30 11.97
C ARG A 61 3.25 -1.78 11.28
N TYR A 62 2.10 -2.05 11.88
CA TYR A 62 0.82 -1.52 11.43
C TYR A 62 0.61 -0.10 11.97
N CYS A 63 0.23 0.82 11.09
CA CYS A 63 -0.02 2.21 11.44
C CYS A 63 -1.29 2.70 10.73
N TYR A 64 -2.18 3.37 11.46
CA TYR A 64 -3.30 4.05 10.82
C TYR A 64 -2.82 5.31 10.11
N TYR A 65 -3.47 5.70 9.01
CA TYR A 65 -3.17 6.95 8.32
C TYR A 65 -3.23 8.19 9.22
N SER A 66 -4.17 8.20 10.17
CA SER A 66 -4.30 9.25 11.21
C SER A 66 -3.10 9.30 12.17
N GLU A 67 -2.40 8.19 12.34
CA GLU A 67 -1.30 8.02 13.30
C GLU A 67 0.09 8.06 12.64
N THR A 68 0.18 8.46 11.37
CA THR A 68 1.43 8.54 10.59
C THR A 68 2.47 9.49 11.20
N HIS A 69 2.06 10.39 12.10
CA HIS A 69 2.99 11.22 12.87
C HIS A 69 3.84 10.41 13.87
N ARG A 70 3.39 9.22 14.30
CA ARG A 70 4.10 8.37 15.27
C ARG A 70 5.25 7.56 14.67
N VAL A 71 5.31 7.47 13.33
CA VAL A 71 6.36 6.73 12.63
C VAL A 71 7.51 7.62 12.19
N LEU A 72 7.37 8.95 12.30
CA LEU A 72 8.44 9.91 12.09
C LEU A 72 9.64 9.62 13.02
N GLY A 73 10.85 9.74 12.47
CA GLY A 73 12.08 9.41 13.19
C GLY A 73 12.43 7.92 13.24
N ASN A 74 11.56 7.04 12.72
CA ASN A 74 11.90 5.64 12.46
C ASN A 74 12.20 5.44 10.99
N THR A 75 13.01 4.42 10.69
CA THR A 75 13.34 4.04 9.32
C THR A 75 12.89 2.61 9.04
N TYR A 76 12.29 2.40 7.86
CA TYR A 76 11.78 1.12 7.39
C TYR A 76 12.39 0.74 6.04
N GLY A 77 12.53 -0.57 5.80
CA GLY A 77 13.02 -1.08 4.52
C GLY A 77 11.93 -1.19 3.45
N MET A 78 10.66 -1.29 3.85
CA MET A 78 9.53 -1.37 2.94
C MET A 78 8.32 -0.63 3.50
N LEU A 79 7.64 0.14 2.64
CA LEU A 79 6.38 0.81 2.94
C LEU A 79 5.26 0.23 2.09
N VAL A 80 4.14 -0.12 2.71
CA VAL A 80 2.91 -0.56 2.03
C VAL A 80 1.78 0.41 2.37
N LEU A 81 1.21 1.03 1.34
CA LEU A 81 0.08 1.95 1.42
C LEU A 81 -1.14 1.28 0.76
N GLN A 82 -2.15 0.93 1.56
CA GLN A 82 -3.26 0.10 1.09
C GLN A 82 -4.42 0.89 0.45
N ASP A 83 -4.81 2.03 1.03
CA ASP A 83 -6.02 2.75 0.62
C ASP A 83 -5.66 4.09 -0.01
N PHE A 84 -5.56 4.13 -1.35
CA PHE A 84 -5.22 5.35 -2.09
C PHE A 84 -6.17 6.52 -1.82
N GLU A 85 -7.47 6.24 -1.64
CA GLU A 85 -8.51 7.25 -1.40
C GLU A 85 -8.29 8.07 -0.12
N ALA A 86 -7.63 7.44 0.85
CA ALA A 86 -7.36 8.00 2.18
C ALA A 86 -6.06 8.80 2.22
N LEU A 87 -5.22 8.68 1.18
CA LEU A 87 -3.93 9.32 1.14
C LEU A 87 -4.10 10.83 1.05
N THR A 88 -3.14 11.55 1.61
CA THR A 88 -2.99 12.98 1.42
C THR A 88 -1.53 13.23 1.07
N PRO A 89 -1.21 14.36 0.39
CA PRO A 89 0.18 14.68 0.07
C PRO A 89 1.09 14.69 1.31
N ASN A 90 0.55 15.13 2.45
CA ASN A 90 1.26 15.12 3.73
C ASN A 90 1.51 13.70 4.27
N ILE A 91 0.54 12.79 4.17
CA ILE A 91 0.74 11.38 4.54
C ILE A 91 1.79 10.73 3.63
N LEU A 92 1.72 10.98 2.32
CA LEU A 92 2.69 10.48 1.36
C LEU A 92 4.11 10.95 1.72
N ALA A 93 4.30 12.24 1.94
CA ALA A 93 5.60 12.79 2.32
C ALA A 93 6.15 12.14 3.60
N ARG A 94 5.35 12.10 4.67
CA ARG A 94 5.76 11.51 5.96
C ARG A 94 6.11 10.04 5.88
N THR A 95 5.37 9.27 5.07
CA THR A 95 5.59 7.83 4.96
C THR A 95 6.78 7.52 4.05
N ILE A 96 6.91 8.20 2.92
CA ILE A 96 8.04 8.04 1.99
C ILE A 96 9.37 8.44 2.66
N GLU A 97 9.39 9.52 3.46
CA GLU A 97 10.59 9.96 4.18
C GLU A 97 11.12 8.92 5.17
N THR A 98 10.25 8.06 5.70
CA THR A 98 10.65 7.00 6.65
C THR A 98 11.25 5.76 5.97
N VAL A 99 11.37 5.74 4.63
CA VAL A 99 11.94 4.62 3.89
C VAL A 99 13.44 4.85 3.68
N GLU A 100 14.26 3.83 3.99
CA GLU A 100 15.70 3.89 3.75
C GLU A 100 16.07 3.90 2.26
N GLY A 101 17.27 4.40 1.94
CA GLY A 101 17.82 4.31 0.60
C GLY A 101 17.94 2.85 0.14
N GLY A 102 17.39 2.52 -1.02
CA GLY A 102 17.29 1.15 -1.53
C GLY A 102 16.08 0.37 -1.00
N GLY A 103 15.23 1.00 -0.18
CA GLY A 103 13.94 0.46 0.23
C GLY A 103 12.90 0.53 -0.88
N LEU A 104 11.71 -0.03 -0.60
CA LEU A 104 10.60 -0.12 -1.56
C LEU A 104 9.33 0.53 -1.01
N VAL A 105 8.68 1.34 -1.85
CA VAL A 105 7.36 1.90 -1.59
C VAL A 105 6.35 1.20 -2.49
N VAL A 106 5.35 0.56 -1.88
CA VAL A 106 4.25 -0.11 -2.58
C VAL A 106 2.96 0.66 -2.33
N LEU A 107 2.36 1.15 -3.41
CA LEU A 107 1.04 1.77 -3.43
C LEU A 107 0.05 0.75 -4.00
N LEU A 108 -0.89 0.29 -3.16
CA LEU A 108 -1.97 -0.57 -3.62
C LEU A 108 -3.11 0.31 -4.16
N LEU A 109 -3.60 -0.09 -5.32
CA LEU A 109 -4.72 0.53 -5.99
C LEU A 109 -5.86 -0.48 -5.98
N SER A 110 -7.04 -0.07 -5.51
CA SER A 110 -8.26 -0.89 -5.62
C SER A 110 -8.60 -1.10 -7.10
N SER A 111 -9.29 -2.21 -7.43
CA SER A 111 -9.44 -2.71 -8.81
C SER A 111 -9.76 -1.60 -9.81
N MET A 112 -8.74 -1.19 -10.56
CA MET A 112 -8.86 -0.22 -11.64
C MET A 112 -8.56 -0.98 -12.92
N ALA A 113 -9.46 -0.89 -13.89
CA ALA A 113 -9.24 -1.50 -15.21
C ALA A 113 -8.22 -0.69 -16.04
N SER A 114 -7.94 0.56 -15.66
CA SER A 114 -6.97 1.43 -16.34
C SER A 114 -6.45 2.56 -15.44
N LEU A 115 -5.21 3.02 -15.68
CA LEU A 115 -4.64 4.21 -15.01
C LEU A 115 -5.43 5.49 -15.30
N THR A 116 -6.17 5.55 -16.41
CA THR A 116 -7.08 6.67 -16.71
C THR A 116 -8.21 6.81 -15.70
N GLN A 117 -8.63 5.73 -15.04
CA GLN A 117 -9.64 5.78 -13.98
C GLN A 117 -9.10 6.42 -12.69
N LEU A 118 -7.77 6.42 -12.47
CA LEU A 118 -7.16 7.14 -11.35
C LEU A 118 -7.34 8.66 -11.45
N TYR A 119 -7.42 9.21 -12.66
CA TYR A 119 -7.64 10.66 -12.85
C TYR A 119 -8.97 11.13 -12.27
N GLY A 120 -10.01 10.30 -12.37
CA GLY A 120 -11.34 10.60 -11.87
C GLY A 120 -11.58 10.20 -10.41
N LEU A 121 -10.59 9.60 -9.74
CA LEU A 121 -10.80 9.02 -8.42
C LEU A 121 -11.06 10.13 -7.39
N SER A 122 -12.14 10.02 -6.62
CA SER A 122 -12.47 10.98 -5.56
C SER A 122 -11.76 10.58 -4.27
N MET A 123 -10.81 11.39 -3.80
CA MET A 123 -10.19 11.18 -2.48
C MET A 123 -11.13 11.63 -1.36
N ASP A 124 -10.91 11.13 -0.14
CA ASP A 124 -11.67 11.56 1.06
C ASP A 124 -11.61 13.07 1.29
N VAL A 125 -10.47 13.70 0.93
CA VAL A 125 -10.29 15.15 1.05
C VAL A 125 -11.27 15.90 0.16
N HIS A 126 -11.63 15.35 -1.00
CA HIS A 126 -12.53 16.02 -1.94
C HIS A 126 -13.94 16.13 -1.36
N ALA A 127 -14.35 15.18 -0.51
CA ALA A 127 -15.62 15.26 0.20
C ALA A 127 -15.68 16.48 1.15
N ARG A 128 -14.54 16.86 1.76
CA ARG A 128 -14.45 18.04 2.64
C ARG A 128 -14.44 19.37 1.88
N LEU A 129 -14.12 19.34 0.59
CA LEU A 129 -14.05 20.53 -0.28
C LEU A 129 -15.36 20.79 -1.03
N ARG A 130 -16.36 19.91 -0.91
CA ARG A 130 -17.70 20.12 -1.45
C ARG A 130 -18.49 21.04 -0.53
N THR A 131 -19.02 22.12 -1.07
CA THR A 131 -19.96 23.02 -0.39
C THR A 131 -21.24 23.15 -1.22
N GLU A 132 -22.32 23.67 -0.65
CA GLU A 132 -23.58 23.89 -1.41
C GLU A 132 -23.36 24.79 -2.63
N ALA A 133 -22.45 25.77 -2.54
CA ALA A 133 -22.06 26.64 -3.65
C ALA A 133 -21.13 25.97 -4.67
N HIS A 134 -20.38 24.93 -4.26
CA HIS A 134 -19.40 24.23 -5.09
C HIS A 134 -19.53 22.70 -4.91
N ALA A 135 -20.49 22.12 -5.61
CA ALA A 135 -20.75 20.68 -5.57
C ALA A 135 -19.69 19.85 -6.35
N GLN A 136 -19.11 20.43 -7.40
CA GLN A 136 -18.11 19.76 -8.24
C GLN A 136 -16.69 20.12 -7.82
N VAL A 137 -15.93 19.11 -7.39
CA VAL A 137 -14.51 19.23 -7.04
C VAL A 137 -13.69 18.51 -8.10
N VAL A 138 -12.77 19.23 -8.74
CA VAL A 138 -11.87 18.67 -9.77
C VAL A 138 -10.62 18.09 -9.10
N PRO A 139 -10.34 16.78 -9.26
CA PRO A 139 -9.24 16.08 -8.59
C PRO A 139 -7.85 16.34 -9.23
N ARG A 140 -7.43 17.61 -9.33
CA ARG A 140 -6.17 18.00 -10.01
C ARG A 140 -4.91 17.36 -9.42
N PHE A 141 -4.93 17.01 -8.14
CA PHE A 141 -3.81 16.32 -7.49
C PHE A 141 -3.60 14.92 -8.09
N ASN A 142 -4.68 14.17 -8.31
CA ASN A 142 -4.60 12.81 -8.85
C ASN A 142 -4.07 12.81 -10.27
N GLU A 143 -4.53 13.76 -11.09
CA GLU A 143 -4.00 13.97 -12.44
C GLU A 143 -2.49 14.20 -12.45
N ARG A 144 -2.02 15.15 -11.63
CA ARG A 144 -0.58 15.42 -11.50
C ARG A 144 0.20 14.24 -10.94
N MET A 145 -0.34 13.55 -9.94
CA MET A 145 0.32 12.42 -9.31
C MET A 145 0.54 11.28 -10.31
N VAL A 146 -0.48 10.91 -11.08
CA VAL A 146 -0.37 9.85 -12.08
C VAL A 146 0.62 10.24 -13.18
N LEU A 147 0.60 11.49 -13.65
CA LEU A 147 1.58 11.98 -14.63
C LEU A 147 3.01 11.93 -14.08
N SER A 148 3.21 12.33 -12.82
CA SER A 148 4.51 12.25 -12.14
C SER A 148 4.99 10.80 -11.95
N LEU A 149 4.08 9.88 -11.63
CA LEU A 149 4.40 8.46 -11.50
C LEU A 149 4.79 7.84 -12.85
N ALA A 150 4.07 8.19 -13.92
CA ALA A 150 4.39 7.72 -15.27
C ALA A 150 5.73 8.25 -15.80
N ALA A 151 6.09 9.49 -15.44
CA ALA A 151 7.35 10.11 -15.85
C ALA A 151 8.57 9.70 -15.00
N SER A 152 8.36 9.06 -13.84
CA SER A 152 9.45 8.72 -12.93
C SER A 152 10.17 7.44 -13.38
N PRO A 153 11.50 7.45 -13.55
CA PRO A 153 12.25 6.26 -13.96
C PRO A 153 12.32 5.19 -12.86
N CYS A 154 12.05 5.56 -11.61
CA CYS A 154 12.12 4.67 -10.45
C CYS A 154 10.77 4.05 -10.07
N VAL A 155 9.73 4.28 -10.87
CA VAL A 155 8.37 3.77 -10.62
C VAL A 155 8.05 2.67 -11.61
N LEU A 156 7.54 1.56 -11.09
CA LEU A 156 7.02 0.46 -11.89
C LEU A 156 5.53 0.33 -11.61
N LEU A 157 4.74 0.26 -12.68
CA LEU A 157 3.31 0.03 -12.60
C LEU A 157 3.05 -1.41 -13.00
N THR A 158 2.50 -2.20 -12.07
CA THR A 158 2.22 -3.61 -12.28
C THR A 158 0.76 -3.93 -12.02
N ASP A 159 0.24 -4.96 -12.68
CA ASP A 159 -1.04 -5.56 -12.34
C ASP A 159 -0.92 -6.53 -11.14
N ASP A 160 -2.01 -7.23 -10.83
CA ASP A 160 -2.12 -8.24 -9.77
C ASP A 160 -1.29 -9.50 -10.03
N GLU A 161 -0.96 -9.79 -11.28
CA GLU A 161 -0.06 -10.87 -11.70
C GLU A 161 1.41 -10.43 -11.79
N LEU A 162 1.72 -9.18 -11.42
CA LEU A 162 3.04 -8.55 -11.54
C LEU A 162 3.51 -8.33 -12.99
N ASN A 163 2.61 -8.31 -13.98
CA ASN A 163 2.93 -7.90 -15.33
C ASN A 163 3.15 -6.39 -15.39
N ILE A 164 4.20 -5.97 -16.10
CA ILE A 164 4.56 -4.56 -16.24
C ILE A 164 3.61 -3.88 -17.22
N LEU A 165 2.96 -2.80 -16.79
CA LEU A 165 2.09 -2.01 -17.65
C LEU A 165 2.93 -1.16 -18.64
N PRO A 166 2.51 -1.07 -19.92
CA PRO A 166 3.26 -0.40 -20.98
C PRO A 166 3.47 1.10 -20.76
N THR A 167 2.70 1.72 -19.87
CA THR A 167 2.85 3.11 -19.42
C THR A 167 4.15 3.35 -18.66
N SER A 168 4.75 2.31 -18.09
CA SER A 168 6.08 2.39 -17.46
C SER A 168 7.17 2.06 -18.49
N SER A 169 7.47 3.02 -19.37
CA SER A 169 8.40 2.84 -20.50
C SER A 169 9.87 2.67 -20.10
N HIS A 170 10.22 2.88 -18.83
CA HIS A 170 11.60 2.95 -18.35
C HIS A 170 12.17 1.62 -17.84
N ALA A 171 11.35 0.57 -17.75
CA ALA A 171 11.75 -0.75 -17.24
C ALA A 171 12.05 -1.79 -18.34
N ARG A 172 12.43 -1.36 -19.54
CA ARG A 172 12.91 -2.24 -20.62
C ARG A 172 14.42 -2.40 -20.61
#